data_AF-A0A0D7BTP4-F1
#
_entry.id   AF-A0A0D7BTP4-F1
#
_cell.length_a   1.000
_cell.length_b   1.000
_cell.length_c   1.000
_cell.angle_alpha   90.00
_cell.angle_beta   90.00
_cell.angle_gamma   90.00
#
_symmetry.space_group_name_H-M   'P 1'
#
loop_
_entity.id
_entity.type
_entity.pdbx_description
1 polymer ?
#
loop_
_entity_poly.entity_id
_entity_poly.type
_entity_poly.pdbx_seq_one_letter_code
_entity_poly.pdbx_strand_id
1 'polypeptide(L)'
;MDRFWPIYEPVLSASIVESVDQTLATSAPGFVDFMRLSTFTLGNKAPRIDAVHTFPRTEEDIVVMDWGFSFTPNDLSNMTPNEAADKVNPKVVLSVRVKGITFPILVEDITFSGRTRVQMKLMPGFPHVQTVDIAFLEKPVIDYVLKPLGGETFGFDIANIPGMSSSIRDMTHATLGPMMYYPNTYTLNVQQMFSGERADSAIGVLQVTVHSARGIKGTKIGGGTPDPYVGLSLNHGTLLARTKCKVNTYTPTWTETRFIPVSSLGQGLNLDLWVYN
;
A
#
# COMPACT_ATOMS: atom_id res chain seq x y z
N MET A 1 10.16 -6.50 9.06
CA MET A 1 10.02 -5.07 8.71
C MET A 1 11.22 -4.57 7.92
N ASP A 2 12.44 -5.00 8.26
CA ASP A 2 13.70 -4.43 7.72
C ASP A 2 13.91 -4.59 6.21
N ARG A 3 13.36 -5.63 5.57
CA ARG A 3 13.41 -5.79 4.11
C ARG A 3 12.36 -4.97 3.36
N PHE A 4 11.21 -4.73 4.00
CA PHE A 4 10.09 -4.02 3.40
C PHE A 4 10.29 -2.51 3.45
N TRP A 5 10.85 -2.02 4.57
CA TRP A 5 10.98 -0.60 4.84
C TRP A 5 11.78 0.18 3.78
N PRO A 6 12.97 -0.26 3.30
CA PRO A 6 13.70 0.48 2.28
C PRO A 6 12.96 0.60 0.93
N ILE A 7 12.04 -0.33 0.65
CA ILE A 7 11.22 -0.32 -0.57
C ILE A 7 10.03 0.63 -0.40
N TYR A 8 9.41 0.63 0.78
CA TYR A 8 8.20 1.37 1.07
C TYR A 8 8.43 2.81 1.53
N GLU A 9 9.53 3.08 2.24
CA GLU A 9 9.84 4.40 2.81
C GLU A 9 9.80 5.52 1.77
N PRO A 10 10.33 5.38 0.54
CA PRO A 10 10.25 6.46 -0.45
C PRO A 10 8.80 6.80 -0.84
N VAL A 11 7.94 5.79 -0.93
CA VAL A 11 6.51 5.95 -1.25
C VAL A 11 5.79 6.64 -0.09
N LEU A 12 6.02 6.17 1.14
CA LEU A 12 5.46 6.76 2.34
C LEU A 12 5.90 8.22 2.51
N SER A 13 7.19 8.50 2.30
CA SER A 13 7.78 9.83 2.38
C SER A 13 7.14 10.80 1.38
N ALA A 14 6.92 10.37 0.14
CA ALA A 14 6.23 11.18 -0.87
C ALA A 14 4.77 11.50 -0.46
N SER A 15 4.02 10.51 0.02
CA SER A 15 2.65 10.71 0.49
C SER A 15 2.57 11.63 1.71
N ILE A 16 3.53 11.53 2.64
CA ILE A 16 3.60 12.42 3.81
C ILE A 16 3.87 13.86 3.39
N VAL A 17 4.82 14.10 2.47
CA VAL A 17 5.11 15.45 1.96
C VAL A 17 3.85 16.11 1.39
N GLU A 18 3.08 15.38 0.58
CA GLU A 18 1.85 15.89 -0.03
C GLU A 18 0.77 16.23 1.01
N SER A 19 0.52 15.33 1.96
CA SER A 19 -0.49 15.53 3.01
C SER A 19 -0.11 16.63 4.00
N VAL A 20 1.17 16.71 4.35
CA VAL A 20 1.68 17.72 5.30
C VAL A 20 1.72 19.10 4.66
N ASP A 21 2.16 19.24 3.40
CA ASP A 21 2.15 20.55 2.72
C ASP A 21 0.72 21.14 2.63
N GLN A 22 -0.31 20.30 2.39
CA GLN A 22 -1.72 20.75 2.42
C GLN A 22 -2.16 21.24 3.82
N THR A 23 -1.73 20.55 4.87
CA THR A 23 -2.09 20.89 6.26
C THR A 23 -1.35 22.14 6.72
N LEU A 24 -0.07 22.27 6.40
CA LEU A 24 0.75 23.43 6.75
C LEU A 24 0.28 24.70 6.04
N ALA A 25 -0.23 24.60 4.82
CA ALA A 25 -0.81 25.73 4.09
C ALA A 25 -2.07 26.30 4.77
N THR A 26 -2.82 25.47 5.51
CA THR A 26 -4.11 25.86 6.12
C THR A 26 -4.00 26.16 7.61
N SER A 27 -3.01 25.57 8.29
CA SER A 27 -2.92 25.57 9.76
C SER A 27 -1.62 26.15 10.30
N ALA A 28 -0.88 26.95 9.52
CA ALA A 28 0.36 27.55 9.99
C ALA A 28 0.16 28.36 11.29
N PRO A 29 1.10 28.33 12.24
CA PRO A 29 1.01 29.15 13.44
C PRO A 29 0.98 30.63 13.05
N GLY A 30 0.21 31.46 13.76
CA GLY A 30 0.02 32.88 13.39
C GLY A 30 1.29 33.75 13.38
N PHE A 31 2.43 33.24 13.84
CA PHE A 31 3.74 33.89 13.76
C PHE A 31 4.56 33.48 12.51
N VAL A 32 4.07 32.53 11.71
CA VAL A 32 4.72 32.01 10.50
C VAL A 32 3.92 32.43 9.27
N ASP A 33 4.57 33.15 8.37
CA ASP A 33 3.95 33.60 7.12
C ASP A 33 3.85 32.46 6.09
N PHE A 34 4.79 31.50 6.15
CA PHE A 34 4.86 30.38 5.23
C PHE A 34 5.67 29.23 5.84
N MET A 35 5.19 28.00 5.69
CA MET A 35 5.91 26.77 6.08
C MET A 35 5.77 25.74 4.98
N ARG A 36 6.88 25.13 4.56
CA ARG A 36 6.88 24.07 3.55
C ARG A 36 7.92 23.01 3.85
N LEU A 37 7.59 21.77 3.55
CA LEU A 37 8.51 20.65 3.69
C LEU A 37 9.41 20.54 2.44
N SER A 38 10.72 20.72 2.60
CA SER A 38 11.70 20.79 1.51
C SER A 38 12.40 19.46 1.26
N THR A 39 12.62 18.68 2.32
CA THR A 39 13.20 17.34 2.25
C THR A 39 12.56 16.51 3.34
N PHE A 40 12.17 15.27 3.01
CA PHE A 40 11.63 14.31 3.95
C PHE A 40 12.23 12.94 3.67
N THR A 41 12.81 12.33 4.69
CA THR A 41 13.07 10.90 4.74
C THR A 41 13.02 10.45 6.18
N LEU A 42 12.48 9.25 6.41
CA LEU A 42 12.50 8.57 7.69
C LEU A 42 13.75 7.69 7.83
N GLY A 43 14.63 7.66 6.82
CA GLY A 43 15.83 6.84 6.85
C GLY A 43 15.56 5.36 6.59
N ASN A 44 16.60 4.55 6.67
CA ASN A 44 16.52 3.13 6.29
C ASN A 44 16.26 2.17 7.45
N LYS A 45 16.17 2.66 8.70
CA LYS A 45 15.81 1.84 9.85
C LYS A 45 14.28 1.80 10.02
N ALA A 46 13.71 0.62 10.02
CA ALA A 46 12.27 0.44 10.15
C ALA A 46 11.75 0.74 11.56
N PRO A 47 10.50 1.21 11.70
CA PRO A 47 9.79 1.20 12.98
C PRO A 47 9.61 -0.23 13.47
N ARG A 48 9.61 -0.40 14.78
CA ARG A 48 9.45 -1.68 15.47
C ARG A 48 8.03 -1.81 16.00
N ILE A 49 7.52 -3.05 15.95
CA ILE A 49 6.31 -3.45 16.65
C ILE A 49 6.80 -4.08 17.96
N ASP A 50 6.52 -3.41 19.08
CA ASP A 50 7.00 -3.80 20.41
C ASP A 50 6.10 -4.86 21.05
N ALA A 51 4.79 -4.76 20.80
CA ALA A 51 3.81 -5.71 21.33
C ALA A 51 2.58 -5.77 20.42
N VAL A 52 1.96 -6.94 20.36
CA VAL A 52 0.67 -7.16 19.71
C VAL A 52 -0.23 -7.91 20.67
N HIS A 53 -1.42 -7.37 20.93
CA HIS A 53 -2.45 -8.03 21.71
C HIS A 53 -3.71 -8.17 20.87
N THR A 54 -4.13 -9.40 20.57
CA THR A 54 -5.34 -9.67 19.77
C THR A 54 -6.51 -9.98 20.69
N PHE A 55 -7.67 -9.39 20.40
CA PHE A 55 -8.89 -9.66 21.16
C PHE A 55 -9.62 -10.88 20.56
N PRO A 56 -9.89 -11.93 21.35
CA PRO A 56 -10.49 -13.17 20.84
C PRO A 56 -12.02 -13.15 20.73
N ARG A 57 -12.68 -12.11 21.28
CA ARG A 57 -14.16 -12.01 21.36
C ARG A 57 -14.66 -10.82 20.56
N THR A 58 -14.40 -10.84 19.26
CA THR A 58 -14.88 -9.86 18.28
C THR A 58 -15.92 -10.51 17.37
N GLU A 59 -16.60 -9.72 16.54
CA GLU A 59 -17.50 -10.25 15.51
C GLU A 59 -16.73 -11.13 14.52
N GLU A 60 -17.41 -12.07 13.84
CA GLU A 60 -16.77 -13.09 12.99
C GLU A 60 -15.94 -12.50 11.84
N ASP A 61 -16.33 -11.33 11.32
CA ASP A 61 -15.65 -10.60 10.25
C ASP A 61 -14.79 -9.45 10.76
N ILE A 62 -14.58 -9.31 12.07
CA ILE A 62 -13.81 -8.22 12.66
C ILE A 62 -12.64 -8.78 13.47
N VAL A 63 -11.43 -8.32 13.16
CA VAL A 63 -10.23 -8.62 13.96
C VAL A 63 -9.76 -7.34 14.62
N VAL A 64 -9.75 -7.32 15.95
CA VAL A 64 -9.25 -6.17 16.74
C VAL A 64 -7.94 -6.55 17.41
N MET A 65 -6.96 -5.66 17.30
CA MET A 65 -5.65 -5.79 17.91
C MET A 65 -5.18 -4.47 18.50
N ASP A 66 -4.46 -4.52 19.61
CA ASP A 66 -3.70 -3.39 20.15
C ASP A 66 -2.22 -3.60 19.85
N TRP A 67 -1.61 -2.65 19.16
CA TRP A 67 -0.22 -2.66 18.73
C TRP A 67 0.55 -1.57 19.48
N GLY A 68 1.67 -1.95 20.09
CA GLY A 68 2.69 -1.01 20.54
C GLY A 68 3.73 -0.86 19.44
N PHE A 69 4.06 0.37 19.06
CA PHE A 69 5.13 0.64 18.11
C PHE A 69 6.10 1.69 18.65
N SER A 70 7.34 1.55 18.22
CA SER A 70 8.39 2.51 18.47
C SER A 70 9.23 2.73 17.23
N PHE A 71 9.63 3.98 17.03
CA PHE A 71 10.55 4.39 15.99
C PHE A 71 11.71 5.11 16.66
N THR A 72 12.82 4.39 16.79
CA THR A 72 14.06 4.86 17.42
C THR A 72 15.21 4.72 16.43
N PRO A 73 15.28 5.61 15.42
CA PRO A 73 16.21 5.49 14.30
C PRO A 73 17.68 5.52 14.76
N ASN A 74 17.98 6.17 15.89
CA ASN A 74 19.33 6.28 16.45
C ASN A 74 19.80 5.11 17.31
N ASP A 75 18.91 4.20 17.68
CA ASP A 75 19.28 3.02 18.44
C ASP A 75 20.07 2.02 17.56
N LEU A 76 21.32 1.74 17.90
CA LEU A 76 22.18 0.81 17.14
C LEU A 76 22.21 -0.60 17.73
N SER A 77 21.51 -0.86 18.84
CA SER A 77 21.59 -2.12 19.58
C SER A 77 21.21 -3.35 18.75
N ASN A 78 20.41 -3.17 17.70
CA ASN A 78 19.88 -4.22 16.85
C ASN A 78 20.44 -4.21 15.42
N MET A 79 21.55 -3.49 15.16
CA MET A 79 22.16 -3.41 13.83
C MET A 79 23.51 -4.15 13.80
N THR A 80 23.78 -4.87 12.71
CA THR A 80 25.13 -5.38 12.47
C THR A 80 26.09 -4.23 12.15
N PRO A 81 27.42 -4.41 12.34
CA PRO A 81 28.40 -3.36 12.03
C PRO A 81 28.33 -2.85 10.59
N ASN A 82 28.00 -3.72 9.62
CA ASN A 82 27.85 -3.34 8.21
C ASN A 82 26.57 -2.51 7.99
N GLU A 83 25.45 -2.89 8.59
CA GLU A 83 24.20 -2.13 8.49
C GLU A 83 24.30 -0.76 9.19
N ALA A 84 25.07 -0.67 10.28
CA ALA A 84 25.34 0.58 10.95
C ALA A 84 26.20 1.53 10.09
N ALA A 85 27.08 1.00 9.23
CA ALA A 85 27.90 1.79 8.30
C ALA A 85 27.06 2.38 7.15
N ASP A 86 26.08 1.63 6.64
CA ASP A 86 25.18 2.07 5.55
C ASP A 86 23.90 2.77 6.07
N LYS A 87 23.90 3.18 7.35
CA LYS A 87 22.74 3.79 7.99
C LYS A 87 22.43 5.16 7.40
N VAL A 88 21.18 5.34 6.96
CA VAL A 88 20.62 6.64 6.57
C VAL A 88 19.72 7.11 7.69
N ASN A 89 20.10 8.22 8.32
CA ASN A 89 19.29 8.83 9.38
C ASN A 89 18.06 9.53 8.78
N PRO A 90 16.95 9.59 9.54
CA PRO A 90 15.83 10.46 9.20
C PRO A 90 16.31 11.89 9.04
N LYS A 91 15.80 12.56 8.01
CA LYS A 91 16.14 13.94 7.71
C LYS A 91 14.88 14.65 7.22
N VAL A 92 14.45 15.64 8.00
CA VAL A 92 13.32 16.49 7.61
C VAL A 92 13.79 17.93 7.59
N VAL A 93 13.66 18.61 6.46
CA VAL A 93 14.01 20.02 6.31
C VAL A 93 12.73 20.81 6.06
N LEU A 94 12.42 21.72 6.98
CA LEU A 94 11.31 22.65 6.89
C LEU A 94 11.84 24.02 6.46
N SER A 95 11.29 24.58 5.40
CA SER A 95 11.50 25.97 5.03
C SER A 95 10.43 26.82 5.70
N VAL A 96 10.83 27.71 6.60
CA VAL A 96 9.92 28.56 7.37
C VAL A 96 10.19 30.02 7.04
N ARG A 97 9.11 30.80 6.84
CA ARG A 97 9.17 32.25 6.66
C ARG A 97 8.52 32.93 7.86
N VAL A 98 9.26 33.84 8.48
CA VAL A 98 8.78 34.67 9.60
C VAL A 98 9.15 36.12 9.30
N LYS A 99 8.16 37.02 9.29
CA LYS A 99 8.35 38.45 9.03
C LYS A 99 9.14 38.73 7.74
N GLY A 100 8.85 37.96 6.69
CA GLY A 100 9.50 38.11 5.37
C GLY A 100 10.89 37.47 5.24
N ILE A 101 11.49 36.95 6.32
CA ILE A 101 12.77 36.23 6.27
C ILE A 101 12.49 34.73 6.17
N THR A 102 13.06 34.07 5.16
CA THR A 102 12.95 32.61 4.97
C THR A 102 14.23 31.94 5.46
N PHE A 103 14.10 30.95 6.33
CA PHE A 103 15.23 30.15 6.81
C PHE A 103 14.87 28.66 6.89
N PRO A 104 15.85 27.78 6.58
CA PRO A 104 15.67 26.34 6.68
C PRO A 104 15.92 25.81 8.10
N ILE A 105 15.05 24.92 8.54
CA ILE A 105 15.09 24.25 9.84
C ILE A 105 15.20 22.76 9.61
N LEU A 106 16.25 22.17 10.16
CA LEU A 106 16.44 20.74 10.17
C LEU A 106 15.77 20.16 11.41
N VAL A 107 14.95 19.14 11.21
CA VAL A 107 14.43 18.27 12.26
C VAL A 107 15.28 17.00 12.24
N GLU A 108 15.98 16.76 13.33
CA GLU A 108 16.79 15.56 13.56
C GLU A 108 16.25 14.77 14.75
N ASP A 109 16.79 13.56 14.92
CA ASP A 109 16.55 12.70 16.09
C ASP A 109 15.06 12.47 16.36
N ILE A 110 14.28 12.34 15.28
CA ILE A 110 12.85 12.05 15.39
C ILE A 110 12.69 10.68 16.04
N THR A 111 12.02 10.69 17.18
CA THR A 111 11.60 9.47 17.87
C THR A 111 10.09 9.51 18.06
N PHE A 112 9.49 8.33 17.98
CA PHE A 112 8.06 8.18 18.05
C PHE A 112 7.72 6.90 18.80
N SER A 113 6.75 6.97 19.70
CA SER A 113 6.24 5.82 20.43
C SER A 113 4.76 5.99 20.67
N GLY A 114 4.02 4.90 20.59
CA GLY A 114 2.59 4.93 20.88
C GLY A 114 1.94 3.56 20.89
N ARG A 115 0.70 3.57 21.34
CA ARG A 115 -0.19 2.41 21.32
C ARG A 115 -1.36 2.71 20.41
N THR A 116 -1.58 1.86 19.42
CA THR A 116 -2.73 1.96 18.52
C THR A 116 -3.61 0.75 18.65
N ARG A 117 -4.91 0.97 18.46
CA ARG A 117 -5.87 -0.06 18.12
C ARG A 117 -5.96 -0.14 16.61
N VAL A 118 -5.79 -1.35 16.10
CA VAL A 118 -5.98 -1.73 14.71
C VAL A 118 -7.18 -2.64 14.64
N GLN A 119 -8.21 -2.19 13.94
CA GLN A 119 -9.41 -2.98 13.68
C GLN A 119 -9.49 -3.28 12.18
N MET A 120 -9.55 -4.54 11.82
CA MET A 120 -9.65 -4.98 10.43
C MET A 120 -11.02 -5.55 10.19
N LYS A 121 -11.71 -5.04 9.18
CA LYS A 121 -12.93 -5.66 8.66
C LYS A 121 -12.56 -6.61 7.53
N LEU A 122 -12.92 -7.87 7.69
CA LEU A 122 -12.62 -8.94 6.75
C LEU A 122 -13.70 -9.03 5.67
N MET A 123 -13.33 -9.61 4.53
CA MET A 123 -14.27 -9.94 3.45
C MET A 123 -13.91 -11.28 2.80
N PRO A 124 -14.87 -12.02 2.22
CA PRO A 124 -14.57 -13.32 1.60
C PRO A 124 -13.68 -13.25 0.36
N GLY A 125 -13.75 -12.15 -0.39
CA GLY A 125 -12.95 -11.96 -1.62
C GLY A 125 -11.56 -11.39 -1.33
N PHE A 126 -10.59 -11.70 -2.18
CA PHE A 126 -9.26 -11.06 -2.15
C PHE A 126 -9.41 -9.52 -2.18
N PRO A 127 -8.67 -8.74 -1.34
CA PRO A 127 -7.51 -9.11 -0.52
C PRO A 127 -7.84 -9.67 0.88
N HIS A 128 -9.07 -10.13 1.11
CA HIS A 128 -9.62 -10.65 2.39
C HIS A 128 -9.77 -9.62 3.51
N VAL A 129 -9.31 -8.39 3.29
CA VAL A 129 -9.46 -7.24 4.19
C VAL A 129 -10.15 -6.13 3.42
N GLN A 130 -11.31 -5.70 3.92
CA GLN A 130 -12.08 -4.61 3.35
C GLN A 130 -11.52 -3.25 3.82
N THR A 131 -11.45 -3.07 5.13
CA THR A 131 -10.97 -1.83 5.77
C THR A 131 -10.05 -2.13 6.93
N VAL A 132 -9.15 -1.19 7.21
CA VAL A 132 -8.31 -1.17 8.40
C VAL A 132 -8.52 0.18 9.10
N ASP A 133 -9.10 0.14 10.28
CA ASP A 133 -9.30 1.30 11.13
C ASP A 133 -8.17 1.38 12.15
N ILE A 134 -7.53 2.55 12.23
CA ILE A 134 -6.39 2.79 13.13
C ILE A 134 -6.73 3.94 14.06
N ALA A 135 -6.54 3.75 15.37
CA ALA A 135 -6.67 4.80 16.37
C ALA A 135 -5.58 4.70 17.43
N PHE A 136 -4.97 5.80 17.81
CA PHE A 136 -4.12 5.87 19.00
C PHE A 136 -4.99 5.79 20.25
N LEU A 137 -4.67 4.85 21.14
CA LEU A 137 -5.35 4.67 22.42
C LEU A 137 -5.01 5.78 23.42
N GLU A 138 -3.80 6.32 23.29
CA GLU A 138 -3.24 7.37 24.11
C GLU A 138 -2.51 8.37 23.21
N LYS A 139 -2.28 9.59 23.71
CA LYS A 139 -1.49 10.59 22.97
C LYS A 139 -0.08 10.02 22.70
N PRO A 140 0.31 9.78 21.43
CA PRO A 140 1.63 9.27 21.11
C PRO A 140 2.71 10.26 21.55
N VAL A 141 3.86 9.73 21.92
CA VAL A 141 5.04 10.52 22.27
C VAL A 141 5.83 10.76 21.00
N ILE A 142 6.08 12.04 20.70
CA ILE A 142 6.84 12.47 19.52
C ILE A 142 7.89 13.46 20.02
N ASP A 143 9.16 13.08 19.90
CA ASP A 143 10.29 13.92 20.27
C ASP A 143 11.22 14.11 19.07
N TYR A 144 11.80 15.29 18.97
CA TYR A 144 12.70 15.68 17.90
C TYR A 144 13.55 16.88 18.32
N VAL A 145 14.65 17.09 17.61
CA VAL A 145 15.55 18.23 17.79
C VAL A 145 15.47 19.14 16.57
N LEU A 146 15.28 20.44 16.80
CA LEU A 146 15.30 21.46 15.74
C LEU A 146 16.67 22.13 15.68
N LYS A 147 17.31 22.12 14.51
CA LYS A 147 18.58 22.80 14.26
C LYS A 147 18.47 23.76 13.07
N PRO A 148 18.94 25.01 13.18
CA PRO A 148 19.06 25.90 12.04
C PRO A 148 20.10 25.38 11.05
N LEU A 149 19.74 25.32 9.76
CA LEU A 149 20.71 25.10 8.69
C LEU A 149 21.30 26.45 8.28
N GLY A 150 22.52 26.74 8.73
CA GLY A 150 23.19 28.03 8.42
C GLY A 150 24.21 28.53 9.44
N GLY A 151 24.34 27.87 10.60
CA GLY A 151 25.32 28.22 11.64
C GLY A 151 25.14 29.63 12.21
N GLU A 152 26.22 30.20 12.74
CA GLU A 152 26.26 31.55 13.35
C GLU A 152 26.05 32.69 12.33
N THR A 153 26.10 32.43 11.02
CA THR A 153 26.02 33.43 9.95
C THR A 153 24.71 34.22 9.94
N PHE A 154 23.61 33.63 10.46
CA PHE A 154 22.33 34.31 10.58
C PHE A 154 22.08 34.90 11.98
N GLY A 155 22.96 34.71 12.96
CA GLY A 155 22.83 35.28 14.31
C GLY A 155 21.58 34.87 15.12
N PHE A 156 20.69 34.08 14.53
CA PHE A 156 19.47 33.57 15.14
C PHE A 156 19.63 32.08 15.42
N ASP A 157 20.06 31.76 16.63
CA ASP A 157 19.90 30.43 17.16
C ASP A 157 18.40 30.12 17.19
N ILE A 158 17.92 29.07 16.53
CA ILE A 158 16.48 28.71 16.56
C ILE A 158 16.09 28.21 17.97
N ALA A 159 17.08 27.81 18.78
CA ALA A 159 16.91 27.67 20.23
C ALA A 159 16.38 28.97 20.90
N ASN A 160 16.56 30.12 20.25
CA ASN A 160 16.03 31.43 20.64
C ASN A 160 14.72 31.82 19.93
N ILE A 161 13.98 30.88 19.30
CA ILE A 161 12.55 31.07 18.99
C ILE A 161 11.77 30.30 20.06
N PRO A 162 11.45 30.93 21.21
CA PRO A 162 10.78 30.25 22.31
C PRO A 162 9.45 29.70 21.83
N GLY A 163 9.20 28.43 22.13
CA GLY A 163 7.91 27.81 21.88
C GLY A 163 7.73 27.16 20.50
N MET A 164 8.70 27.26 19.57
CA MET A 164 8.53 26.66 18.24
C MET A 164 8.42 25.13 18.28
N SER A 165 9.25 24.45 19.08
CA SER A 165 9.16 23.01 19.26
C SER A 165 7.82 22.59 19.88
N SER A 166 7.35 23.30 20.90
CA SER A 166 6.03 23.05 21.50
C SER A 166 4.90 23.35 20.52
N SER A 167 4.97 24.42 19.74
CA SER A 167 3.93 24.78 18.77
C SER A 167 3.80 23.73 17.66
N ILE A 168 4.92 23.23 17.11
CA ILE A 168 4.89 22.16 16.11
C ILE A 168 4.26 20.90 16.72
N ARG A 169 4.68 20.51 17.94
CA ARG A 169 4.13 19.35 18.64
C ARG A 169 2.63 19.50 18.90
N ASP A 170 2.21 20.64 19.44
CA ASP A 170 0.82 20.92 19.78
C ASP A 170 -0.05 20.94 18.52
N MET A 171 0.47 21.48 17.41
CA MET A 171 -0.18 21.41 16.10
C MET A 171 -0.30 19.98 15.58
N THR A 172 0.77 19.18 15.67
CA THR A 172 0.71 17.76 15.31
C THR A 172 -0.40 17.05 16.09
N HIS A 173 -0.49 17.27 17.39
CA HIS A 173 -1.55 16.68 18.20
C HIS A 173 -2.94 17.26 17.90
N ALA A 174 -3.05 18.55 17.58
CA ALA A 174 -4.31 19.18 17.18
C ALA A 174 -4.83 18.63 15.85
N THR A 175 -3.93 18.26 14.92
CA THR A 175 -4.28 17.59 13.66
C THR A 175 -4.63 16.12 13.90
N LEU A 176 -3.79 15.36 14.62
CA LEU A 176 -4.00 13.92 14.83
C LEU A 176 -5.18 13.61 15.76
N GLY A 177 -5.45 14.46 16.75
CA GLY A 177 -6.50 14.27 17.75
C GLY A 177 -7.88 13.95 17.16
N PRO A 178 -8.47 14.84 16.33
CA PRO A 178 -9.80 14.62 15.76
C PRO A 178 -9.86 13.50 14.73
N MET A 179 -8.73 13.11 14.11
CA MET A 179 -8.72 12.10 13.03
C MET A 179 -8.28 10.70 13.47
N MET A 180 -7.50 10.58 14.55
CA MET A 180 -6.80 9.34 14.89
C MET A 180 -6.70 9.06 16.39
N TYR A 181 -7.14 9.92 17.31
CA TYR A 181 -7.11 9.58 18.74
C TYR A 181 -8.44 8.99 19.14
N TYR A 182 -8.39 7.87 19.86
CA TYR A 182 -9.57 7.16 20.33
C TYR A 182 -10.54 8.14 21.06
N PRO A 183 -11.84 8.14 20.71
CA PRO A 183 -12.57 7.16 19.89
C PRO A 183 -12.52 7.39 18.36
N ASN A 184 -11.85 8.45 17.88
CA ASN A 184 -11.72 8.71 16.45
C ASN A 184 -10.75 7.72 15.80
N THR A 185 -11.16 7.19 14.65
CA THR A 185 -10.40 6.21 13.87
C THR A 185 -10.13 6.73 12.47
N TYR A 186 -8.93 6.49 11.96
CA TYR A 186 -8.61 6.69 10.57
C TYR A 186 -8.80 5.39 9.80
N THR A 187 -9.76 5.41 8.87
CA THR A 187 -10.15 4.23 8.07
C THR A 187 -9.39 4.20 6.76
N LEU A 188 -8.61 3.15 6.57
CA LEU A 188 -7.98 2.79 5.31
C LEU A 188 -8.87 1.82 4.54
N ASN A 189 -9.26 2.18 3.31
CA ASN A 189 -9.99 1.27 2.43
C ASN A 189 -9.01 0.40 1.64
N VAL A 190 -8.65 -0.75 2.22
CA VAL A 190 -7.71 -1.70 1.62
C VAL A 190 -8.24 -2.24 0.29
N GLN A 191 -9.53 -2.53 0.21
CA GLN A 191 -10.15 -2.99 -1.04
C GLN A 191 -9.93 -2.00 -2.19
N GLN A 192 -10.11 -0.69 -1.94
CA GLN A 192 -9.91 0.34 -2.96
C GLN A 192 -8.44 0.47 -3.36
N MET A 193 -7.52 0.43 -2.39
CA MET A 193 -6.07 0.48 -2.65
C MET A 193 -5.63 -0.68 -3.55
N PHE A 194 -6.16 -1.88 -3.31
CA PHE A 194 -5.89 -3.06 -4.15
C PHE A 194 -6.71 -3.09 -5.45
N SER A 195 -7.81 -2.35 -5.56
CA SER A 195 -8.60 -2.29 -6.80
C SER A 195 -7.92 -1.44 -7.89
N GLY A 196 -6.99 -0.55 -7.52
CA GLY A 196 -6.20 0.27 -8.43
C GLY A 196 -5.16 -0.53 -9.22
N GLU A 197 -4.56 -1.55 -8.60
CA GLU A 197 -3.79 -2.59 -9.28
C GLU A 197 -4.69 -3.80 -9.45
N ARG A 198 -5.37 -3.93 -10.60
CA ARG A 198 -6.14 -5.14 -10.92
C ARG A 198 -5.27 -6.36 -10.61
N ALA A 199 -5.63 -7.13 -9.59
CA ALA A 199 -5.06 -8.45 -9.33
C ALA A 199 -5.24 -9.38 -10.56
N ASP A 200 -6.19 -9.04 -11.44
CA ASP A 200 -6.42 -9.64 -12.76
C ASP A 200 -5.87 -8.79 -13.93
N SER A 201 -4.90 -7.89 -13.68
CA SER A 201 -4.20 -7.22 -14.78
C SER A 201 -3.48 -8.29 -15.58
N ALA A 202 -3.85 -8.39 -16.86
CA ALA A 202 -3.21 -9.33 -17.76
C ALA A 202 -1.73 -8.95 -17.87
N ILE A 203 -0.84 -9.83 -17.40
CA ILE A 203 0.62 -9.67 -17.55
C ILE A 203 1.07 -10.01 -18.98
N GLY A 204 0.18 -10.62 -19.78
CA GLY A 204 0.41 -10.97 -21.17
C GLY A 204 -0.85 -11.49 -21.86
N VAL A 205 -0.72 -11.86 -23.12
CA VAL A 205 -1.80 -12.43 -23.94
C VAL A 205 -1.29 -13.70 -24.62
N LEU A 206 -2.02 -14.80 -24.44
CA LEU A 206 -1.77 -16.06 -25.14
C LEU A 206 -2.56 -16.08 -26.45
N GLN A 207 -1.85 -16.17 -27.57
CA GLN A 207 -2.45 -16.38 -28.88
C GLN A 207 -2.60 -17.88 -29.15
N VAL A 208 -3.84 -18.37 -29.21
CA VAL A 208 -4.15 -19.78 -29.46
C VAL A 208 -4.83 -19.92 -30.81
N THR A 209 -4.20 -20.64 -31.74
CA THR A 209 -4.78 -20.99 -33.04
C THR A 209 -5.33 -22.42 -32.99
N VAL A 210 -6.65 -22.56 -33.02
CA VAL A 210 -7.31 -23.87 -33.06
C VAL A 210 -7.51 -24.28 -34.51
N HIS A 211 -6.72 -25.27 -34.96
CA HIS A 211 -6.73 -25.71 -36.35
C HIS A 211 -7.87 -26.69 -36.66
N SER A 212 -7.83 -27.89 -36.09
CA SER A 212 -8.77 -28.96 -36.46
C SER A 212 -8.82 -30.06 -35.40
N ALA A 213 -9.88 -30.88 -35.43
CA ALA A 213 -9.99 -32.11 -34.66
C ALA A 213 -10.40 -33.27 -35.56
N ARG A 214 -10.07 -34.50 -35.14
CA ARG A 214 -10.37 -35.75 -35.87
C ARG A 214 -10.81 -36.80 -34.86
N GLY A 215 -11.59 -37.79 -35.32
CA GLY A 215 -12.00 -38.92 -34.48
C GLY A 215 -12.96 -38.55 -33.36
N ILE A 216 -13.78 -37.51 -33.56
CA ILE A 216 -14.80 -37.12 -32.58
C ILE A 216 -15.82 -38.25 -32.47
N LYS A 217 -16.11 -38.70 -31.25
CA LYS A 217 -17.15 -39.71 -31.02
C LYS A 217 -18.51 -39.02 -30.99
N GLY A 218 -19.46 -39.52 -31.77
CA GLY A 218 -20.84 -39.04 -31.71
C GLY A 218 -21.46 -39.37 -30.36
N THR A 219 -22.04 -38.38 -29.69
CA THR A 219 -22.70 -38.53 -28.38
C THR A 219 -24.23 -38.60 -28.48
N LYS A 220 -24.79 -38.48 -29.69
CA LYS A 220 -26.25 -38.52 -29.92
C LYS A 220 -26.80 -39.95 -29.79
N ILE A 221 -27.69 -40.16 -28.83
CA ILE A 221 -28.52 -41.37 -28.72
C ILE A 221 -29.45 -41.41 -29.94
N GLY A 222 -29.25 -42.37 -30.83
CA GLY A 222 -29.98 -42.49 -32.10
C GLY A 222 -29.12 -42.34 -33.36
N GLY A 223 -27.83 -42.01 -33.22
CA GLY A 223 -26.91 -41.88 -34.35
C GLY A 223 -27.12 -40.56 -35.09
N GLY A 224 -26.17 -39.65 -34.95
CA GLY A 224 -26.18 -38.37 -35.64
C GLY A 224 -24.80 -37.75 -35.59
N THR A 225 -24.43 -37.06 -36.67
CA THR A 225 -23.15 -36.40 -36.73
C THR A 225 -23.13 -35.20 -35.76
N PRO A 226 -22.03 -35.01 -35.01
CA PRO A 226 -21.93 -33.95 -34.03
C PRO A 226 -21.74 -32.58 -34.69
N ASP A 227 -22.09 -31.55 -33.91
CA ASP A 227 -21.78 -30.14 -34.21
C ASP A 227 -20.69 -29.63 -33.24
N PRO A 228 -19.40 -29.92 -33.48
CA PRO A 228 -18.33 -29.63 -32.52
C PRO A 228 -17.87 -28.16 -32.49
N TYR A 229 -17.46 -27.71 -31.30
CA TYR A 229 -16.67 -26.51 -31.06
C TYR A 229 -15.67 -26.72 -29.92
N VAL A 230 -14.60 -25.92 -29.87
CA VAL A 230 -13.61 -25.97 -28.79
C VAL A 230 -13.79 -24.77 -27.88
N GLY A 231 -13.95 -25.03 -26.59
CA GLY A 231 -13.89 -24.03 -25.53
C GLY A 231 -12.47 -23.89 -24.98
N LEU A 232 -12.06 -22.67 -24.68
CA LEU A 232 -10.76 -22.34 -24.11
C LEU A 232 -10.96 -21.73 -22.72
N SER A 233 -10.32 -22.31 -21.71
CA SER A 233 -10.32 -21.84 -20.32
C SER A 233 -8.91 -21.92 -19.74
N LEU A 234 -8.68 -21.23 -18.61
CA LEU A 234 -7.44 -21.32 -17.83
C LEU A 234 -7.72 -22.04 -16.51
N ASN A 235 -6.85 -22.96 -16.11
CA ASN A 235 -6.93 -23.72 -14.85
C ASN A 235 -8.30 -24.39 -14.60
N HIS A 236 -8.94 -24.90 -15.65
CA HIS A 236 -10.31 -25.45 -15.60
C HIS A 236 -11.36 -24.48 -15.04
N GLY A 237 -11.10 -23.17 -15.14
CA GLY A 237 -12.01 -22.12 -14.71
C GLY A 237 -13.08 -21.79 -15.76
N THR A 238 -13.56 -20.55 -15.71
CA THR A 238 -14.62 -20.06 -16.61
C THR A 238 -14.14 -20.07 -18.07
N LEU A 239 -15.09 -20.35 -18.99
CA LEU A 239 -14.84 -20.26 -20.43
C LEU A 239 -14.47 -18.84 -20.84
N LEU A 240 -13.30 -18.66 -21.45
CA LEU A 240 -12.78 -17.35 -21.86
C LEU A 240 -12.99 -17.08 -23.36
N ALA A 241 -12.86 -18.11 -24.19
CA ALA A 241 -13.15 -18.02 -25.61
C ALA A 241 -13.64 -19.36 -26.15
N ARG A 242 -14.24 -19.34 -27.34
CA ARG A 242 -14.61 -20.57 -28.08
C ARG A 242 -14.43 -20.38 -29.57
N THR A 243 -14.22 -21.47 -30.29
CA THR A 243 -14.30 -21.49 -31.75
C THR A 243 -15.76 -21.42 -32.21
N LYS A 244 -15.99 -21.17 -33.51
CA LYS A 244 -17.32 -21.37 -34.09
C LYS A 244 -17.70 -22.85 -34.05
N CYS A 245 -19.00 -23.10 -33.98
CA CYS A 245 -19.54 -24.43 -34.17
C CYS A 245 -19.40 -24.87 -35.63
N LYS A 246 -18.98 -26.12 -35.87
CA LYS A 246 -18.95 -26.73 -37.20
C LYS A 246 -20.05 -27.77 -37.29
N VAL A 247 -20.93 -27.64 -38.27
CA VAL A 247 -22.14 -28.46 -38.36
C VAL A 247 -21.83 -29.80 -39.02
N ASN A 248 -22.45 -30.87 -38.53
CA ASN A 248 -22.53 -32.19 -39.13
C ASN A 248 -21.15 -32.73 -39.56
N THR A 249 -20.16 -32.72 -38.65
CA THR A 249 -18.82 -33.23 -38.96
C THR A 249 -18.11 -33.93 -37.79
N TYR A 250 -17.48 -35.08 -38.07
CA TYR A 250 -16.55 -35.78 -37.17
C TYR A 250 -15.10 -35.29 -37.29
N THR A 251 -14.84 -34.43 -38.27
CA THR A 251 -13.50 -33.95 -38.65
C THR A 251 -13.50 -32.43 -38.88
N PRO A 252 -13.87 -31.62 -37.88
CA PRO A 252 -13.97 -30.17 -38.03
C PRO A 252 -12.61 -29.53 -38.29
N THR A 253 -12.63 -28.46 -39.09
CA THR A 253 -11.50 -27.55 -39.30
C THR A 253 -11.99 -26.13 -39.04
N TRP A 254 -11.39 -25.46 -38.04
CA TRP A 254 -11.72 -24.09 -37.63
C TRP A 254 -10.72 -23.10 -38.18
N THR A 255 -9.42 -23.33 -37.96
CA THR A 255 -8.34 -22.38 -38.25
C THR A 255 -8.65 -20.99 -37.68
N GLU A 256 -9.08 -20.98 -36.41
CA GLU A 256 -9.47 -19.75 -35.70
C GLU A 256 -8.45 -19.40 -34.63
N THR A 257 -8.05 -18.13 -34.61
CA THR A 257 -7.15 -17.59 -33.58
C THR A 257 -7.95 -16.88 -32.50
N ARG A 258 -7.65 -17.19 -31.23
CA ARG A 258 -8.21 -16.54 -30.05
C ARG A 258 -7.09 -15.97 -29.18
N PHE A 259 -7.36 -14.86 -28.53
CA PHE A 259 -6.43 -14.18 -27.64
C PHE A 259 -6.96 -14.29 -26.21
N ILE A 260 -6.18 -14.91 -25.33
CA ILE A 260 -6.56 -15.16 -23.95
C ILE A 260 -5.64 -14.32 -23.05
N PRO A 261 -6.17 -13.36 -22.29
CA PRO A 261 -5.37 -12.64 -21.29
C PRO A 261 -4.91 -13.62 -20.21
N VAL A 262 -3.63 -13.54 -19.81
CA VAL A 262 -3.05 -14.33 -18.73
C VAL A 262 -2.56 -13.41 -17.62
N SER A 263 -2.81 -13.78 -16.37
CA SER A 263 -2.37 -13.04 -15.17
C SER A 263 -1.19 -13.71 -14.48
N SER A 264 -0.80 -14.92 -14.90
CA SER A 264 0.40 -15.62 -14.41
C SER A 264 0.95 -16.60 -15.45
N LEU A 265 2.28 -16.76 -15.50
CA LEU A 265 2.97 -17.74 -16.37
C LEU A 265 2.70 -19.20 -15.97
N GLY A 266 2.20 -19.44 -14.76
CA GLY A 266 1.87 -20.79 -14.26
C GLY A 266 0.45 -21.26 -14.60
N GLN A 267 -0.37 -20.44 -15.28
CA GLN A 267 -1.73 -20.82 -15.65
C GLN A 267 -1.72 -21.90 -16.75
N GLY A 268 -2.39 -23.02 -16.51
CA GLY A 268 -2.58 -24.07 -17.50
C GLY A 268 -3.70 -23.71 -18.49
N LEU A 269 -3.44 -23.84 -19.78
CA LEU A 269 -4.46 -23.69 -20.83
C LEU A 269 -5.22 -25.01 -21.00
N ASN A 270 -6.55 -24.94 -20.93
CA ASN A 270 -7.44 -26.07 -21.15
C ASN A 270 -8.24 -25.87 -22.44
N LEU A 271 -8.31 -26.92 -23.27
CA LEU A 271 -9.13 -26.98 -24.48
C LEU A 271 -10.16 -28.09 -24.30
N ASP A 272 -11.42 -27.70 -24.16
CA ASP A 272 -12.53 -28.63 -24.00
C ASP A 272 -13.31 -28.73 -25.31
N LEU A 273 -13.45 -29.95 -25.83
CA LEU A 273 -14.25 -30.21 -27.02
C LEU A 273 -15.71 -30.43 -26.61
N TRP A 274 -16.58 -29.55 -27.10
CA TRP A 274 -18.01 -29.60 -26.85
C TRP A 274 -18.76 -29.95 -28.13
N VAL A 275 -19.90 -30.63 -27.98
CA VAL A 275 -20.82 -30.98 -29.08
C VAL A 275 -22.15 -30.30 -28.80
N TYR A 276 -22.60 -29.44 -29.72
CA TYR A 276 -23.95 -28.91 -29.67
C TYR A 276 -24.94 -29.98 -30.15
N ASN A 277 -26.09 -30.12 -29.46
CA ASN A 277 -27.12 -31.09 -29.81
C ASN A 277 -28.19 -30.48 -30.71
#